data_AF-A0A4S1DZG8-F1
#
_entry.id   AF-A0A4S1DZG8-F1
#
_cell.length_a   1.000
_cell.length_b   1.000
_cell.length_c   1.000
_cell.angle_alpha   90.00
_cell.angle_beta   90.00
_cell.angle_gamma   90.00
#
_symmetry.space_group_name_H-M   'P 1'
#
loop_
_entity.id
_entity.type
_entity.pdbx_description
1 polymer ?
#
loop_
_entity_poly.entity_id
_entity_poly.type
_entity_poly.pdbx_seq_one_letter_code
_entity_poly.pdbx_strand_id
1 'polypeptide(L)'
;MDYKVLLVILSVTAAILAIANNIFNIREKIKKWREKNKKKKFKSSFVENNPDFEFRTGYISNSAPGVCKLTISIINRSQEIKYINMVSYNFQIPNDNRYLPPCQILRQGQFPKRLENGEPFHIQEDFQNILFNTLYEYWQKNVKVYATCRSTVEDHLMSNFVEYDELVKRLIPLRVEYENLAHDLAKKFNALNRDIEVSLWQLQHFDRITVHLTKQLQQNNIPVLQFLIQNHGITWKDNSSWPQIYRELETKKIPPKILIGYLKNLVDN
;
A
#
# COMPACT_ATOMS: atom_id res chain seq x y z
N MET A 1 -15.90 46.65 61.03
CA MET A 1 -15.09 46.20 59.89
C MET A 1 -15.10 47.33 58.87
N ASP A 2 -13.96 47.96 58.61
CA ASP A 2 -13.90 49.18 57.81
C ASP A 2 -14.36 48.96 56.36
N TYR A 3 -15.08 49.93 55.80
CA TYR A 3 -15.65 49.90 54.44
C TYR A 3 -14.60 49.55 53.35
N LYS A 4 -13.34 49.88 53.60
CA LYS A 4 -12.18 49.53 52.75
C LYS A 4 -11.91 48.03 52.70
N VAL A 5 -12.09 47.30 53.79
CA VAL A 5 -11.90 45.84 53.87
C VAL A 5 -12.99 45.12 53.07
N LEU A 6 -14.23 45.61 53.12
CA LEU A 6 -15.34 45.04 52.35
C LEU A 6 -15.14 45.20 50.83
N LEU A 7 -14.64 46.37 50.39
CA LEU A 7 -14.32 46.65 48.99
C LEU A 7 -13.17 45.78 48.45
N VAL A 8 -12.16 45.49 49.27
CA VAL A 8 -11.06 44.58 48.90
C VAL A 8 -11.56 43.13 48.78
N ILE A 9 -12.43 42.67 49.69
CA ILE A 9 -13.01 41.32 49.59
C ILE A 9 -13.89 41.18 48.35
N LEU A 10 -14.69 42.21 48.02
CA LEU A 10 -15.54 42.21 46.82
C LEU A 10 -14.72 42.25 45.52
N SER A 11 -13.63 43.01 45.47
CA SER A 11 -12.77 43.06 44.28
C SER A 11 -11.97 41.76 44.08
N VAL A 12 -11.48 41.15 45.17
CA VAL A 12 -10.81 39.85 45.12
C VAL A 12 -11.76 38.74 44.69
N THR A 13 -12.99 38.71 45.21
CA THR A 13 -13.99 37.70 44.80
C THR A 13 -14.43 37.90 43.34
N ALA A 14 -14.60 39.14 42.88
CA ALA A 14 -14.89 39.42 41.47
C ALA A 14 -13.72 39.01 40.54
N ALA A 15 -12.47 39.24 40.94
CA ALA A 15 -11.30 38.82 40.18
C ALA A 15 -11.19 37.29 40.10
N ILE A 16 -11.44 36.58 41.21
CA ILE A 16 -11.46 35.10 41.24
C ILE A 16 -12.56 34.55 40.33
N LEU A 17 -13.76 35.14 40.36
CA LEU A 17 -14.87 34.74 39.49
C LEU A 17 -14.54 34.98 38.00
N ALA A 18 -13.92 36.12 37.66
CA ALA A 18 -13.51 36.40 36.29
C ALA A 18 -12.44 35.41 35.79
N ILE A 19 -11.45 35.07 36.63
CA ILE A 19 -10.42 34.08 36.32
C ILE A 19 -11.04 32.69 36.13
N ALA A 20 -11.93 32.28 37.03
CA ALA A 20 -12.62 30.99 36.95
C ALA A 20 -13.47 30.88 35.68
N ASN A 21 -14.19 31.95 35.32
CA ASN A 21 -15.03 31.97 34.12
C ASN A 21 -14.19 31.90 32.83
N ASN A 22 -13.02 32.54 32.83
CA ASN A 22 -12.09 32.50 31.71
C ASN A 22 -11.44 31.11 31.56
N ILE A 23 -11.04 30.47 32.66
CA ILE A 23 -10.54 29.08 32.67
C ILE A 23 -11.60 28.10 32.18
N PHE A 24 -12.87 28.28 32.59
CA PHE A 24 -13.97 27.44 32.13
C PHE A 24 -14.19 27.58 30.62
N ASN A 25 -14.23 28.81 30.09
CA ASN A 25 -14.35 29.08 28.65
C ASN A 25 -13.18 28.51 27.83
N ILE A 26 -11.95 28.58 28.35
CA ILE A 26 -10.78 27.97 27.70
C ILE A 26 -10.90 26.45 27.70
N ARG A 27 -11.29 25.83 28.82
CA ARG A 27 -11.53 24.38 28.90
C ARG A 27 -12.61 23.93 27.93
N GLU A 28 -13.70 24.68 27.81
CA GLU A 28 -14.79 24.36 26.90
C GLU A 28 -14.38 24.52 25.43
N LYS A 29 -13.63 25.58 25.09
CA LYS A 29 -13.02 25.74 23.76
C LYS A 29 -12.05 24.61 23.43
N ILE A 30 -11.21 24.20 24.38
CA ILE A 30 -10.29 23.06 24.20
C ILE A 30 -11.08 21.75 24.05
N LYS A 31 -12.17 21.55 24.81
CA LYS A 31 -13.02 20.36 24.69
C LYS A 31 -13.72 20.33 23.33
N LYS A 32 -14.33 21.43 22.89
CA LYS A 32 -14.94 21.58 21.55
C LYS A 32 -13.92 21.42 20.43
N TRP A 33 -12.71 21.96 20.58
CA TRP A 33 -11.61 21.77 19.63
C TRP A 33 -11.14 20.31 19.58
N ARG A 34 -11.02 19.64 20.73
CA ARG A 34 -10.73 18.20 20.82
C ARG A 34 -11.86 17.33 20.30
N GLU A 35 -13.12 17.71 20.45
CA GLU A 35 -14.27 16.98 19.89
C GLU A 35 -14.36 17.19 18.38
N LYS A 36 -14.09 18.40 17.89
CA LYS A 36 -14.02 18.74 16.46
C LYS A 36 -12.81 18.09 15.76
N ASN A 37 -11.69 17.93 16.47
CA ASN A 37 -10.48 17.27 15.98
C ASN A 37 -10.32 15.82 16.43
N LYS A 38 -11.24 15.28 17.25
CA LYS A 38 -11.40 13.84 17.41
C LYS A 38 -11.89 13.37 16.05
N LYS A 39 -10.95 12.94 15.20
CA LYS A 39 -11.26 11.99 14.13
C LYS A 39 -12.17 10.97 14.79
N LYS A 40 -13.44 10.88 14.36
CA LYS A 40 -14.31 9.78 14.76
C LYS A 40 -13.45 8.53 14.61
N LYS A 41 -13.15 7.85 15.72
CA LYS A 41 -12.56 6.52 15.63
C LYS A 41 -13.63 5.71 14.93
N PHE A 42 -13.45 5.55 13.63
CA PHE A 42 -14.30 4.73 12.79
C PHE A 42 -14.37 3.35 13.47
N LYS A 43 -15.57 2.77 13.54
CA LYS A 43 -15.67 1.32 13.78
C LYS A 43 -14.90 0.68 12.63
N SER A 44 -13.71 0.18 12.93
CA SER A 44 -12.72 -0.31 11.98
C SER A 44 -13.04 -1.72 11.47
N SER A 45 -14.26 -2.20 11.67
CA SER A 45 -14.64 -3.53 11.23
C SER A 45 -15.09 -3.43 9.78
N PHE A 46 -14.18 -3.72 8.85
CA PHE A 46 -14.56 -4.21 7.54
C PHE A 46 -15.55 -5.37 7.74
N VAL A 47 -16.66 -5.36 7.01
CA VAL A 47 -17.60 -6.47 7.02
C VAL A 47 -17.29 -7.29 5.78
N GLU A 48 -16.54 -8.38 5.97
CA GLU A 48 -16.39 -9.38 4.93
C GLU A 48 -17.77 -9.98 4.64
N ASN A 49 -18.24 -9.88 3.39
CA ASN A 49 -19.58 -10.32 2.97
C ASN A 49 -20.73 -9.76 3.84
N ASN A 50 -20.94 -8.44 3.76
CA ASN A 50 -22.16 -7.79 4.27
C ASN A 50 -23.41 -8.54 3.73
N PRO A 51 -24.47 -8.81 4.53
CA PRO A 51 -25.68 -9.48 4.04
C PRO A 51 -26.29 -8.82 2.79
N ASP A 52 -26.08 -7.51 2.61
CA ASP A 52 -26.56 -6.75 1.45
C ASP A 52 -25.69 -6.92 0.19
N PHE A 53 -24.47 -7.48 0.29
CA PHE A 53 -23.54 -7.60 -0.82
C PHE A 53 -22.76 -8.92 -0.83
N GLU A 54 -22.69 -9.55 -1.99
CA GLU A 54 -21.70 -10.59 -2.26
C GLU A 54 -20.50 -9.95 -2.96
N PHE A 55 -19.34 -9.96 -2.31
CA PHE A 55 -18.11 -9.35 -2.84
C PHE A 55 -16.99 -10.38 -2.89
N ARG A 56 -16.58 -10.74 -4.12
CA ARG A 56 -15.57 -11.76 -4.36
C ARG A 56 -14.40 -11.25 -5.19
N THR A 57 -13.20 -11.72 -4.85
CA THR A 57 -11.99 -11.63 -5.65
C THR A 57 -11.56 -13.03 -6.05
N GLY A 58 -11.47 -13.25 -7.36
CA GLY A 58 -10.99 -14.49 -7.96
C GLY A 58 -9.84 -14.22 -8.94
N TYR A 59 -9.19 -15.30 -9.36
CA TYR A 59 -8.17 -15.27 -10.39
C TYR A 59 -8.34 -16.47 -11.32
N ILE A 60 -7.86 -16.35 -12.56
CA ILE A 60 -7.83 -17.46 -13.50
C ILE A 60 -6.57 -18.29 -13.24
N SER A 61 -6.77 -19.56 -12.87
CA SER A 61 -5.70 -20.50 -12.49
C SER A 61 -5.20 -21.40 -13.64
N ASN A 62 -5.76 -21.30 -14.85
CA ASN A 62 -5.38 -22.15 -16.00
C ASN A 62 -4.95 -21.33 -17.23
N SER A 63 -4.37 -20.17 -16.99
CA SER A 63 -3.87 -19.28 -18.04
C SER A 63 -2.40 -19.58 -18.35
N ALA A 64 -1.99 -19.29 -19.60
CA ALA A 64 -0.59 -19.40 -19.99
C ALA A 64 0.30 -18.55 -19.06
N PRO A 65 1.58 -18.95 -18.83
CA PRO A 65 2.46 -18.19 -17.97
C PRO A 65 2.55 -16.72 -18.41
N GLY A 66 2.42 -15.79 -17.47
CA GLY A 66 2.36 -14.36 -17.77
C GLY A 66 0.97 -13.81 -18.12
N VAL A 67 -0.07 -14.63 -17.99
CA VAL A 67 -1.45 -14.17 -18.07
C VAL A 67 -2.07 -14.43 -16.71
N CYS A 68 -2.23 -13.41 -15.87
CA CYS A 68 -2.96 -13.53 -14.61
C CYS A 68 -4.03 -12.46 -14.59
N LYS A 69 -5.29 -12.86 -14.79
CA LYS A 69 -6.42 -11.93 -14.69
C LYS A 69 -7.03 -12.05 -13.31
N LEU A 70 -6.98 -10.96 -12.55
CA LEU A 70 -7.76 -10.82 -11.33
C LEU A 70 -9.16 -10.33 -11.71
N THR A 71 -10.16 -11.02 -11.19
CA THR A 71 -11.57 -10.66 -11.38
C THR A 71 -12.18 -10.32 -10.03
N ILE A 72 -12.80 -9.16 -9.98
CA ILE A 72 -13.63 -8.71 -8.88
C ILE A 72 -15.09 -8.85 -9.29
N SER A 73 -15.90 -9.43 -8.42
CA SER A 73 -17.34 -9.55 -8.59
C SER A 73 -18.04 -8.95 -7.39
N ILE A 74 -18.95 -8.00 -7.63
CA ILE A 74 -19.81 -7.40 -6.61
C ILE A 74 -21.26 -7.59 -7.04
N ILE A 75 -22.09 -8.16 -6.17
CA ILE A 75 -23.52 -8.36 -6.41
C ILE A 75 -24.29 -7.75 -5.24
N ASN A 76 -25.26 -6.88 -5.53
CA ASN A 76 -26.20 -6.38 -4.53
C ASN A 76 -27.26 -7.45 -4.23
N ARG A 77 -27.38 -7.88 -2.97
CA ARG A 77 -28.38 -8.83 -2.47
C ARG A 77 -29.56 -8.15 -1.78
N SER A 78 -29.47 -6.83 -1.55
CA SER A 78 -30.55 -6.03 -0.98
C SER A 78 -31.68 -5.83 -1.98
N GLN A 79 -32.91 -5.65 -1.49
CA GLN A 79 -34.06 -5.25 -2.31
C GLN A 79 -33.96 -3.79 -2.78
N GLU A 80 -33.12 -2.98 -2.14
CA GLU A 80 -32.89 -1.58 -2.50
C GLU A 80 -31.80 -1.45 -3.55
N ILE A 81 -31.91 -0.43 -4.40
CA ILE A 81 -30.81 -0.01 -5.28
C ILE A 81 -29.66 0.52 -4.41
N LYS A 82 -28.45 0.01 -4.62
CA LYS A 82 -27.26 0.49 -3.92
C LYS A 82 -26.28 1.14 -4.90
N TYR A 83 -25.40 1.96 -4.37
CA TYR A 83 -24.34 2.62 -5.13
C TYR A 83 -23.00 2.34 -4.47
N ILE A 84 -22.03 1.89 -5.26
CA ILE A 84 -20.66 1.64 -4.80
C ILE A 84 -19.70 2.66 -5.40
N ASN A 85 -18.76 3.10 -4.58
CA ASN A 85 -17.63 3.92 -4.98
C ASN A 85 -16.52 3.05 -5.57
N MET A 86 -15.39 3.69 -5.87
CA MET A 86 -14.21 3.03 -6.45
C MET A 86 -13.78 1.79 -5.66
N VAL A 87 -13.33 0.80 -6.41
CA VAL A 87 -12.77 -0.44 -5.90
C VAL A 87 -11.24 -0.34 -5.90
N SER A 88 -10.60 -0.86 -4.86
CA SER A 88 -9.14 -0.85 -4.72
C SER A 88 -8.62 -2.17 -4.17
N TYR A 89 -7.44 -2.60 -4.64
CA TYR A 89 -6.72 -3.72 -4.03
C TYR A 89 -5.97 -3.28 -2.79
N ASN A 90 -5.92 -4.14 -1.78
CA ASN A 90 -5.15 -3.96 -0.55
C ASN A 90 -4.35 -5.22 -0.22
N PHE A 91 -3.32 -5.02 0.60
CA PHE A 91 -2.39 -6.07 1.04
C PHE A 91 -2.41 -6.17 2.55
N GLN A 92 -2.47 -7.40 3.04
CA GLN A 92 -2.34 -7.73 4.46
C GLN A 92 -1.11 -8.60 4.66
N ILE A 93 -0.19 -8.12 5.50
CA ILE A 93 1.02 -8.85 5.90
C ILE A 93 0.68 -9.76 7.09
N PRO A 94 1.21 -11.00 7.15
CA PRO A 94 1.08 -11.84 8.34
C PRO A 94 1.70 -11.19 9.58
N ASN A 95 1.02 -11.33 10.73
CA ASN A 95 1.44 -10.79 12.04
C ASN A 95 1.54 -9.25 12.11
N ASP A 96 1.05 -8.55 11.09
CA ASP A 96 0.95 -7.10 11.09
C ASP A 96 -0.47 -6.68 10.68
N ASN A 97 -1.22 -6.12 11.62
CA ASN A 97 -2.58 -5.62 11.36
C ASN A 97 -2.59 -4.29 10.60
N ARG A 98 -1.42 -3.75 10.23
CA ARG A 98 -1.34 -2.58 9.36
C ARG A 98 -1.79 -2.96 7.96
N TYR A 99 -2.88 -2.34 7.55
CA TYR A 99 -3.30 -2.30 6.16
C TYR A 99 -2.36 -1.38 5.39
N LEU A 100 -1.69 -1.93 4.39
CA LEU A 100 -0.90 -1.14 3.47
C LEU A 100 -1.82 -0.37 2.53
N PRO A 101 -1.47 0.88 2.17
CA PRO A 101 -2.32 1.70 1.32
C PRO A 101 -2.62 0.98 0.01
N PRO A 102 -3.81 1.20 -0.57
CA PRO A 102 -4.18 0.58 -1.83
C PRO A 102 -3.23 1.03 -2.93
N CYS A 103 -2.54 0.09 -3.55
CA CYS A 103 -1.54 0.43 -4.55
C CYS A 103 -2.16 0.69 -5.93
N GLN A 104 -3.44 0.40 -6.12
CA GLN A 104 -4.17 0.82 -7.30
C GLN A 104 -5.67 1.03 -7.03
N ILE A 105 -6.14 2.19 -7.47
CA ILE A 105 -7.56 2.49 -7.60
C ILE A 105 -7.98 2.01 -8.99
N LEU A 106 -8.94 1.10 -9.05
CA LEU A 106 -9.49 0.61 -10.32
C LEU A 106 -10.40 1.70 -10.89
N ARG A 107 -9.94 2.36 -11.95
CA ARG A 107 -10.66 3.48 -12.60
C ARG A 107 -11.48 3.05 -13.81
N GLN A 108 -11.58 1.75 -14.09
CA GLN A 108 -12.40 1.29 -15.20
C GLN A 108 -13.89 1.53 -14.90
N GLY A 109 -14.48 2.52 -15.57
CA GLY A 109 -15.90 2.84 -15.50
C GLY A 109 -16.24 4.14 -14.76
N GLN A 110 -17.50 4.56 -14.89
CA GLN A 110 -18.04 5.70 -14.15
C GLN A 110 -18.43 5.25 -12.74
N PHE A 111 -17.90 5.95 -11.74
CA PHE A 111 -18.26 5.80 -10.34
C PHE A 111 -19.02 7.05 -9.85
N PRO A 112 -19.97 6.91 -8.90
CA PRO A 112 -20.38 5.67 -8.26
C PRO A 112 -21.18 4.75 -9.21
N LYS A 113 -20.96 3.44 -9.09
CA LYS A 113 -21.67 2.42 -9.88
C LYS A 113 -22.98 2.08 -9.17
N ARG A 114 -24.10 2.27 -9.88
CA ARG A 114 -25.44 1.82 -9.46
C ARG A 114 -25.54 0.30 -9.64
N LEU A 115 -26.07 -0.39 -8.62
CA LEU A 115 -26.30 -1.84 -8.60
C LEU A 115 -27.75 -2.16 -8.20
N GLU A 116 -28.50 -2.76 -9.10
CA GLU A 116 -29.82 -3.33 -8.80
C GLU A 116 -29.71 -4.69 -8.07
N ASN A 117 -30.80 -5.14 -7.44
CA ASN A 117 -30.82 -6.44 -6.77
C ASN A 117 -30.49 -7.56 -7.77
N GLY A 118 -29.47 -8.35 -7.46
CA GLY A 118 -29.00 -9.47 -8.27
C GLY A 118 -28.15 -9.07 -9.48
N GLU A 119 -27.98 -7.76 -9.77
CA GLU A 119 -27.14 -7.29 -10.86
C GLU A 119 -25.66 -7.50 -10.52
N PRO A 120 -24.91 -8.30 -11.30
CA PRO A 120 -23.49 -8.48 -11.07
C PRO A 120 -22.69 -7.33 -11.70
N PHE A 121 -21.73 -6.82 -10.94
CA PHE A 121 -20.70 -5.92 -11.45
C PHE A 121 -19.34 -6.61 -11.39
N HIS A 122 -18.74 -6.76 -12.57
CA HIS A 122 -17.44 -7.40 -12.73
C HIS A 122 -16.39 -6.38 -13.15
N ILE A 123 -15.25 -6.40 -12.48
CA ILE A 123 -14.03 -5.72 -12.92
C ILE A 123 -13.00 -6.81 -13.20
N GLN A 124 -12.41 -6.79 -14.39
CA GLN A 124 -11.34 -7.72 -14.75
C GLN A 124 -10.09 -6.92 -15.10
N GLU A 125 -8.99 -7.28 -14.46
CA GLU A 125 -7.75 -6.53 -14.52
C GLU A 125 -6.58 -7.49 -14.69
N ASP A 126 -5.62 -7.10 -15.54
CA ASP A 126 -4.39 -7.86 -15.74
C ASP A 126 -3.44 -7.60 -14.57
N PHE A 127 -3.33 -8.61 -13.70
CA PHE A 127 -2.52 -8.58 -12.50
C PHE A 127 -1.05 -8.23 -12.80
N GLN A 128 -0.50 -8.72 -13.91
CA GLN A 128 0.88 -8.48 -14.30
C GLN A 128 1.14 -7.02 -14.70
N ASN A 129 0.12 -6.27 -15.12
CA ASN A 129 0.30 -4.88 -15.54
C ASN A 129 -0.03 -3.87 -14.44
N ILE A 130 -0.80 -4.30 -13.44
CA ILE A 130 -1.47 -3.43 -12.48
C ILE A 130 -0.74 -3.49 -11.14
N LEU A 131 -0.54 -4.69 -10.63
CA LEU A 131 0.06 -4.85 -9.31
C LEU A 131 1.55 -5.16 -9.37
N PHE A 132 2.17 -5.26 -10.54
CA PHE A 132 3.53 -5.80 -10.66
C PHE A 132 4.61 -4.99 -9.94
N ASN A 133 4.53 -3.66 -9.79
CA ASN A 133 5.48 -2.93 -8.93
C ASN A 133 5.25 -3.19 -7.44
N THR A 134 3.98 -3.09 -7.03
CA THR A 134 3.52 -3.42 -5.68
C THR A 134 3.83 -4.86 -5.30
N LEU A 135 3.81 -5.73 -6.31
CA LEU A 135 4.05 -7.15 -6.22
C LEU A 135 5.39 -7.40 -5.51
N TYR A 136 6.37 -6.62 -5.90
CA TYR A 136 7.71 -6.73 -5.33
C TYR A 136 7.85 -5.98 -4.02
N GLU A 137 7.20 -4.82 -3.86
CA GLU A 137 7.34 -4.01 -2.64
C GLU A 137 6.94 -4.77 -1.35
N TYR A 138 5.89 -5.59 -1.44
CA TYR A 138 5.35 -6.35 -0.30
C TYR A 138 5.56 -7.86 -0.43
N TRP A 139 6.56 -8.28 -1.21
CA TRP A 139 6.89 -9.69 -1.39
C TRP A 139 7.32 -10.36 -0.08
N GLN A 140 6.38 -11.00 0.61
CA GLN A 140 6.61 -11.84 1.78
C GLN A 140 5.68 -13.06 1.73
N LYS A 141 6.12 -14.19 2.29
CA LYS A 141 5.27 -15.40 2.40
C LYS A 141 3.98 -15.08 3.15
N ASN A 142 2.88 -15.70 2.73
CA ASN A 142 1.56 -15.57 3.35
C ASN A 142 0.93 -14.17 3.30
N VAL A 143 1.44 -13.27 2.45
CA VAL A 143 0.74 -12.01 2.17
C VAL A 143 -0.59 -12.30 1.49
N LYS A 144 -1.63 -11.57 1.89
CA LYS A 144 -2.98 -11.72 1.36
C LYS A 144 -3.36 -10.49 0.54
N VAL A 145 -3.92 -10.73 -0.65
CA VAL A 145 -4.47 -9.71 -1.53
C VAL A 145 -5.98 -9.79 -1.52
N TYR A 146 -6.64 -8.66 -1.33
CA TYR A 146 -8.10 -8.57 -1.35
C TYR A 146 -8.53 -7.21 -1.91
N ALA A 147 -9.80 -7.10 -2.27
CA ALA A 147 -10.38 -5.87 -2.78
C ALA A 147 -11.27 -5.22 -1.71
N THR A 148 -11.30 -3.89 -1.71
CA THR A 148 -12.23 -3.11 -0.90
C THR A 148 -12.94 -2.08 -1.73
N CYS A 149 -14.16 -1.73 -1.35
CA CYS A 149 -14.84 -0.55 -1.83
C CYS A 149 -15.71 0.04 -0.71
N ARG A 150 -16.30 1.21 -0.99
CA ARG A 150 -17.27 1.83 -0.07
C ARG A 150 -18.59 2.03 -0.77
N SER A 151 -19.71 1.79 -0.11
CA SER A 151 -21.00 2.28 -0.63
C SER A 151 -21.08 3.81 -0.49
N THR A 152 -22.03 4.44 -1.20
CA THR A 152 -22.30 5.89 -1.03
C THR A 152 -22.90 6.22 0.33
N VAL A 153 -23.40 5.22 1.06
CA VAL A 153 -23.89 5.31 2.44
C VAL A 153 -22.83 4.88 3.48
N GLU A 154 -21.56 4.85 3.06
CA GLU A 154 -20.39 4.58 3.90
C GLU A 154 -20.21 3.12 4.38
N ASP A 155 -20.91 2.14 3.80
CA ASP A 155 -20.60 0.73 4.07
C ASP A 155 -19.21 0.38 3.56
N HIS A 156 -18.39 -0.24 4.41
CA HIS A 156 -17.06 -0.71 4.04
C HIS A 156 -17.13 -2.19 3.63
N LEU A 157 -16.99 -2.44 2.33
CA LEU A 157 -17.05 -3.78 1.76
C LEU A 157 -15.64 -4.33 1.54
N MET A 158 -15.43 -5.58 1.94
CA MET A 158 -14.19 -6.32 1.75
C MET A 158 -14.51 -7.67 1.08
N SER A 159 -13.74 -8.01 0.04
CA SER A 159 -13.84 -9.31 -0.60
C SER A 159 -13.07 -10.39 0.15
N ASN A 160 -13.29 -11.66 -0.24
CA ASN A 160 -12.37 -12.73 0.11
C ASN A 160 -10.94 -12.43 -0.36
N PHE A 161 -9.95 -13.03 0.30
CA PHE A 161 -8.56 -12.87 -0.08
C PHE A 161 -8.08 -13.96 -1.05
N VAL A 162 -6.98 -13.64 -1.73
CA VAL A 162 -6.13 -14.57 -2.47
C VAL A 162 -4.73 -14.52 -1.87
N GLU A 163 -4.10 -15.68 -1.70
CA GLU A 163 -2.71 -15.74 -1.27
C GLU A 163 -1.80 -15.21 -2.36
N TYR A 164 -0.88 -14.33 -1.97
CA TYR A 164 -0.01 -13.66 -2.91
C TYR A 164 0.96 -14.61 -3.62
N ASP A 165 1.46 -15.61 -2.89
CA ASP A 165 2.33 -16.65 -3.45
C ASP A 165 1.63 -17.41 -4.58
N GLU A 166 0.31 -17.60 -4.52
CA GLU A 166 -0.48 -18.24 -5.58
C GLU A 166 -0.60 -17.37 -6.84
N LEU A 167 -0.74 -16.05 -6.68
CA LEU A 167 -0.81 -15.13 -7.81
C LEU A 167 0.50 -15.10 -8.60
N VAL A 168 1.60 -15.43 -7.95
CA VAL A 168 2.95 -15.27 -8.48
C VAL A 168 3.46 -16.47 -9.20
N LYS A 169 3.00 -17.66 -8.81
CA LYS A 169 3.11 -18.85 -9.65
C LYS A 169 2.55 -18.65 -11.07
N ARG A 170 1.75 -17.59 -11.30
CA ARG A 170 1.14 -17.25 -12.59
C ARG A 170 1.92 -16.21 -13.40
N LEU A 171 2.94 -15.57 -12.82
CA LEU A 171 3.80 -14.64 -13.54
C LEU A 171 4.67 -15.38 -14.57
N ILE A 172 5.26 -14.64 -15.51
CA ILE A 172 6.19 -15.24 -16.48
C ILE A 172 7.36 -15.86 -15.69
N PRO A 173 7.69 -17.14 -15.91
CA PRO A 173 8.80 -17.81 -15.24
C PRO A 173 10.08 -17.02 -15.44
N LEU A 174 10.98 -17.12 -14.46
CA LEU A 174 12.29 -16.50 -14.63
C LEU A 174 13.02 -17.21 -15.77
N ARG A 175 13.72 -16.45 -16.61
CA ARG A 175 14.65 -17.08 -17.54
C ARG A 175 15.68 -17.88 -16.76
N VAL A 176 16.02 -19.08 -17.25
CA VAL A 176 17.01 -19.98 -16.62
C VAL A 176 18.34 -19.26 -16.33
N GLU A 177 18.78 -18.37 -17.23
CA GLU A 177 19.97 -17.54 -17.03
C GLU A 177 19.92 -16.66 -15.76
N TYR A 178 18.73 -16.18 -15.40
CA TYR A 178 18.51 -15.38 -14.21
C TYR A 178 18.26 -16.27 -12.99
N GLU A 179 17.66 -17.45 -13.14
CA GLU A 179 17.57 -18.43 -12.04
C GLU A 179 18.96 -18.84 -11.56
N ASN A 180 19.86 -19.15 -12.48
CA ASN A 180 21.26 -19.47 -12.16
C ASN A 180 21.96 -18.29 -11.49
N LEU A 181 21.81 -17.09 -12.05
CA LEU A 181 22.39 -15.88 -11.46
C LEU A 181 21.84 -15.59 -10.05
N ALA A 182 20.54 -15.84 -9.81
CA ALA A 182 19.95 -15.69 -8.49
C ALA A 182 20.59 -16.65 -7.48
N HIS A 183 20.77 -17.91 -7.88
CA HIS A 183 21.41 -18.92 -7.05
C HIS A 183 22.84 -18.52 -6.66
N ASP A 184 23.63 -18.10 -7.64
CA ASP A 184 25.03 -17.72 -7.42
C ASP A 184 25.17 -16.47 -6.54
N LEU A 185 24.35 -15.45 -6.77
CA LEU A 185 24.29 -14.25 -5.94
C LEU A 185 23.83 -14.57 -4.52
N ALA A 186 22.79 -15.40 -4.37
CA ALA A 186 22.27 -15.80 -3.07
C ALA A 186 23.34 -16.51 -2.23
N LYS A 187 24.10 -17.42 -2.86
CA LYS A 187 25.24 -18.08 -2.23
C LYS A 187 26.34 -17.09 -1.86
N LYS A 188 26.71 -16.18 -2.76
CA LYS A 188 27.82 -15.23 -2.56
C LYS A 188 27.53 -14.21 -1.45
N PHE A 189 26.31 -13.70 -1.40
CA PHE A 189 25.91 -12.65 -0.46
C PHE A 189 25.18 -13.18 0.78
N ASN A 190 25.10 -14.52 0.95
CA ASN A 190 24.36 -15.18 2.02
C ASN A 190 22.91 -14.67 2.14
N ALA A 191 22.23 -14.58 1.00
CA ALA A 191 20.87 -14.11 0.85
C ALA A 191 19.91 -15.27 0.56
N LEU A 192 18.60 -15.04 0.76
CA LEU A 192 17.60 -16.02 0.34
C LEU A 192 17.52 -16.02 -1.19
N ASN A 193 17.68 -17.18 -1.82
CA ASN A 193 17.57 -17.33 -3.29
C ASN A 193 16.29 -16.69 -3.83
N ARG A 194 15.19 -16.90 -3.11
CA ARG A 194 13.90 -16.35 -3.48
C ARG A 194 13.88 -14.81 -3.55
N ASP A 195 14.57 -14.12 -2.64
CA ASP A 195 14.58 -12.65 -2.62
C ASP A 195 15.37 -12.09 -3.81
N ILE A 196 16.38 -12.84 -4.28
CA ILE A 196 17.14 -12.49 -5.48
C ILE A 196 16.35 -12.82 -6.75
N GLU A 197 15.67 -13.97 -6.84
CA GLU A 197 14.78 -14.31 -7.97
C GLU A 197 13.74 -13.21 -8.21
N VAL A 198 13.12 -12.73 -7.14
CA VAL A 198 12.13 -11.65 -7.12
C VAL A 198 12.71 -10.34 -7.66
N SER A 199 13.98 -10.07 -7.36
CA SER A 199 14.71 -8.93 -7.92
C SER A 199 14.97 -9.12 -9.44
N LEU A 200 15.38 -10.31 -9.86
CA LEU A 200 15.65 -10.59 -11.28
C LEU A 200 14.36 -10.67 -12.12
N TRP A 201 13.24 -11.06 -11.53
CA TRP A 201 11.91 -10.95 -12.14
C TRP A 201 11.59 -9.51 -12.52
N GLN A 202 11.85 -8.54 -11.64
CA GLN A 202 11.65 -7.13 -11.97
C GLN A 202 12.46 -6.71 -13.19
N LEU A 203 13.72 -7.14 -13.29
CA LEU A 203 14.58 -6.84 -14.45
C LEU A 203 14.09 -7.48 -15.74
N GLN A 204 13.45 -8.65 -15.67
CA GLN A 204 12.89 -9.33 -16.84
C GLN A 204 11.67 -8.61 -17.41
N HIS A 205 10.86 -8.01 -16.54
CA HIS A 205 9.56 -7.47 -16.90
C HIS A 205 9.55 -5.96 -17.09
N PHE A 206 10.41 -5.22 -16.38
CA PHE A 206 10.52 -3.77 -16.56
C PHE A 206 11.56 -3.44 -17.63
N ASP A 207 11.28 -2.38 -18.39
CA ASP A 207 12.20 -1.80 -19.37
C ASP A 207 13.29 -0.92 -18.72
N ARG A 208 13.29 -0.83 -17.38
CA ARG A 208 14.20 0.00 -16.58
C ARG A 208 14.43 -0.58 -15.19
N ILE A 209 15.50 -0.13 -14.53
CA ILE A 209 15.77 -0.38 -13.12
C ILE A 209 14.79 0.41 -12.25
N THR A 210 14.14 -0.26 -11.30
CA THR A 210 13.18 0.36 -10.36
C THR A 210 13.80 0.59 -8.99
N VAL A 211 13.19 1.47 -8.20
CA VAL A 211 13.63 1.71 -6.81
C VAL A 211 13.42 0.48 -5.92
N HIS A 212 12.35 -0.29 -6.16
CA HIS A 212 11.99 -1.46 -5.35
C HIS A 212 13.05 -2.56 -5.53
N LEU A 213 13.42 -2.83 -6.77
CA LEU A 213 14.54 -3.69 -7.13
C LEU A 213 15.84 -3.26 -6.45
N THR A 214 16.19 -1.98 -6.57
CA THR A 214 17.43 -1.43 -5.99
C THR A 214 17.44 -1.62 -4.48
N LYS A 215 16.30 -1.36 -3.82
CA LYS A 215 16.11 -1.52 -2.38
C LYS A 215 16.24 -2.97 -1.94
N GLN A 216 15.61 -3.91 -2.65
CA GLN A 216 15.65 -5.33 -2.31
C GLN A 216 17.06 -5.91 -2.44
N LEU A 217 17.77 -5.61 -3.54
CA LEU A 217 19.15 -6.04 -3.72
C LEU A 217 20.06 -5.42 -2.64
N GLN A 218 19.87 -4.14 -2.31
CA GLN A 218 20.62 -3.47 -1.23
C GLN A 218 20.34 -4.10 0.16
N GLN A 219 19.11 -4.52 0.44
CA GLN A 219 18.74 -5.23 1.68
C GLN A 219 19.36 -6.62 1.77
N ASN A 220 19.65 -7.24 0.62
CA ASN A 220 20.38 -8.50 0.51
C ASN A 220 21.90 -8.30 0.40
N ASN A 221 22.42 -7.15 0.84
CA ASN A 221 23.85 -6.79 0.84
C ASN A 221 24.53 -6.72 -0.53
N ILE A 222 23.76 -6.66 -1.62
CA ILE A 222 24.30 -6.48 -2.97
C ILE A 222 24.46 -4.96 -3.22
N PRO A 223 25.68 -4.45 -3.52
CA PRO A 223 25.97 -3.01 -3.52
C PRO A 223 25.51 -2.27 -4.79
N VAL A 224 24.27 -2.52 -5.21
CA VAL A 224 23.67 -1.93 -6.42
C VAL A 224 23.56 -0.42 -6.36
N LEU A 225 23.24 0.16 -5.20
CA LEU A 225 23.09 1.62 -5.10
C LEU A 225 24.43 2.32 -5.33
N GLN A 226 25.51 1.79 -4.77
CA GLN A 226 26.86 2.32 -4.97
C GLN A 226 27.27 2.23 -6.45
N PHE A 227 27.00 1.09 -7.10
CA PHE A 227 27.22 0.94 -8.53
C PHE A 227 26.48 2.00 -9.35
N LEU A 228 25.19 2.23 -9.04
CA LEU A 228 24.36 3.22 -9.75
C LEU A 228 24.81 4.67 -9.49
N ILE A 229 25.26 4.99 -8.28
CA ILE A 229 25.84 6.30 -7.94
C ILE A 229 27.10 6.54 -8.79
N GLN A 230 28.02 5.57 -8.78
CA GLN A 230 29.33 5.72 -9.42
C GLN A 230 29.24 5.73 -10.95
N ASN A 231 28.42 4.86 -11.55
CA ASN A 231 28.41 4.63 -13.00
C ASN A 231 27.30 5.36 -13.73
N HIS A 232 26.24 5.77 -13.02
CA HIS A 232 25.08 6.43 -13.63
C HIS A 232 24.74 7.78 -12.99
N GLY A 233 25.59 8.27 -12.09
CA GLY A 233 25.45 9.58 -11.47
C GLY A 233 24.13 9.72 -10.72
N ILE A 234 23.65 8.65 -10.09
CA ILE A 234 22.51 8.71 -9.18
C ILE A 234 22.93 9.54 -7.97
N THR A 235 22.16 10.59 -7.67
CA THR A 235 22.47 11.46 -6.52
C THR A 235 21.92 10.83 -5.24
N TRP A 236 22.82 10.34 -4.37
CA TRP A 236 22.50 10.01 -2.98
C TRP A 236 23.27 10.95 -2.08
N LYS A 237 22.56 11.92 -1.49
CA LYS A 237 23.10 12.83 -0.47
C LYS A 237 22.93 12.19 0.91
N ASP A 238 23.75 12.58 1.87
CA ASP A 238 23.51 12.22 3.27
C ASP A 238 22.15 12.79 3.69
N ASN A 239 21.23 11.91 4.15
CA ASN A 239 19.78 12.12 4.33
C ASN A 239 18.88 11.96 3.10
N SER A 240 19.40 11.46 1.97
CA SER A 240 18.56 11.06 0.84
C SER A 240 17.62 9.93 1.26
N SER A 241 16.34 10.12 0.94
CA SER A 241 15.30 9.13 1.17
C SER A 241 15.06 8.33 -0.11
N TRP A 242 14.56 7.10 0.01
CA TRP A 242 14.12 6.27 -1.13
C TRP A 242 13.25 7.03 -2.17
N PRO A 243 12.36 7.99 -1.79
CA PRO A 243 11.68 8.88 -2.73
C PRO A 243 12.59 9.67 -3.68
N GLN A 244 13.79 10.10 -3.26
CA GLN A 244 14.73 10.77 -4.15
C GLN A 244 15.29 9.79 -5.19
N ILE A 245 15.65 8.58 -4.77
CA ILE A 245 16.12 7.54 -5.70
C ILE A 245 15.03 7.12 -6.67
N TYR A 246 13.79 7.04 -6.22
CA TYR A 246 12.65 6.84 -7.11
C TYR A 246 12.62 7.90 -8.22
N ARG A 247 12.72 9.19 -7.87
CA ARG A 247 12.72 10.28 -8.87
C ARG A 247 13.90 10.18 -9.84
N GLU A 248 15.09 9.89 -9.32
CA GLU A 248 16.32 9.75 -10.12
C GLU A 248 16.20 8.58 -11.11
N LEU A 249 15.75 7.41 -10.66
CA LEU A 249 15.57 6.23 -11.51
C LEU A 249 14.45 6.40 -12.54
N GLU A 250 13.34 7.02 -12.16
CA GLU A 250 12.26 7.33 -13.10
C GLU A 250 12.67 8.36 -14.16
N THR A 251 13.56 9.30 -13.81
CA THR A 251 14.08 10.30 -14.75
C THR A 251 15.10 9.68 -15.70
N LYS A 252 16.07 8.91 -15.18
CA LYS A 252 17.19 8.39 -15.97
C LYS A 252 16.83 7.13 -16.77
N LYS A 253 15.79 6.38 -16.37
CA LYS A 253 15.29 5.17 -17.05
C LYS A 253 16.41 4.21 -17.45
N ILE A 254 17.27 3.89 -16.49
CA ILE A 254 18.46 3.07 -16.73
C ILE A 254 18.03 1.66 -17.18
N PRO A 255 18.51 1.14 -18.32
CA PRO A 255 18.10 -0.17 -18.84
C PRO A 255 18.49 -1.36 -17.94
N PRO A 256 17.68 -2.44 -17.86
CA PRO A 256 17.95 -3.62 -17.04
C PRO A 256 19.27 -4.32 -17.34
N LYS A 257 19.65 -4.37 -18.63
CA LYS A 257 20.89 -5.02 -19.11
C LYS A 257 22.14 -4.52 -18.40
N ILE A 258 22.14 -3.26 -17.96
CA ILE A 258 23.25 -2.64 -17.25
C ILE A 258 23.41 -3.27 -15.87
N LEU A 259 22.31 -3.42 -15.12
CA LEU A 259 22.35 -4.05 -13.81
C LEU A 259 22.67 -5.54 -13.92
N ILE A 260 22.13 -6.22 -14.93
CA ILE A 260 22.43 -7.64 -15.17
C ILE A 260 23.92 -7.86 -15.41
N GLY A 261 24.56 -7.01 -16.23
CA GLY A 261 26.01 -7.09 -16.45
C GLY A 261 26.81 -6.89 -15.17
N TYR A 262 26.42 -5.91 -14.35
CA TYR A 262 27.03 -5.69 -13.04
C TYR A 262 26.86 -6.89 -12.09
N LEU A 263 25.65 -7.44 -12.01
CA LEU A 263 25.36 -8.60 -11.15
C LEU A 263 26.14 -9.85 -11.56
N LYS A 264 26.30 -10.09 -12.87
CA LYS A 264 27.16 -11.18 -13.38
C LYS A 264 28.63 -10.98 -12.98
N ASN A 265 29.16 -9.78 -13.18
CA ASN A 265 30.53 -9.45 -12.78
C ASN A 265 30.77 -9.62 -11.26
N LEU A 266 29.75 -9.39 -10.43
CA LEU A 266 29.84 -9.64 -8.99
C LEU A 266 29.93 -11.11 -8.65
N VAL A 267 29.38 -12.02 -9.45
CA VAL A 267 29.54 -13.47 -9.21
C VAL A 267 30.95 -13.90 -9.59
N ASP A 268 31.42 -13.43 -10.74
CA ASP A 268 32.71 -13.83 -11.34
C ASP A 268 33.95 -13.33 -10.56
N ASN A 269 33.83 -12.26 -9.77
CA ASN A 269 34.90 -11.68 -8.94
C ASN A 269 34.51 -11.65 -7.47
#